data_AF-A0A5D2L6T9-F1
#
_entry.id   AF-A0A5D2L6T9-F1
#
_cell.length_a   1.000
_cell.length_b   1.000
_cell.length_c   1.000
_cell.angle_alpha   90.00
_cell.angle_beta   90.00
_cell.angle_gamma   90.00
#
_symmetry.space_group_name_H-M   'P 1'
#
loop_
_entity.id
_entity.type
_entity.pdbx_description
1 polymer ?
#
loop_
_entity_poly.entity_id
_entity_poly.type
_entity_poly.pdbx_seq_one_letter_code
_entity_poly.pdbx_strand_id
1 'polypeptide(L)'
;MLILCRIRCPHFDHRIRRLNPCSSMASCSRKTSPIIHAFVIFLLVCSSSISPVYSSEPHNLHARNRTFRPDKELQKLKFIRQRLNKINKPAVKTIQSPDGDTIDCVLSHHQPAFDLPQLKGQRPLDPPEGPRVYERDGVMMTAEVEEEEEGEEHVQLWRMSGETCPEGTIPIRRTTEQDLLRASSVRRFGRKPRRRVRRDSTSNGHEHAVGYVSGGEYYGAKGSINVWAPHVSNPYEFSLSQLWVISGSFAHDLNTIEAGWQVSPELYGDNYPRFFTYWTNDAYEATGCYNLMCSGFVQTNNRIAIGAAISPISSYHGGQFDITLLIWKDPKHGNWWLEFGSGILVGYWPSFLFTHLRDHATMVQFGGEIVNTRPGGSHTSTAMGSGHFAGEGFGKASYFRNLEVVDWDNNLIPLPNLRVLADHPNCYDIRGGVNGVWGHYFYYGGPGRSVRCP
;
A
#
# COMPACT_ATOMS: atom_id res chain seq x y z
N MET A 1 18.32 -61.65 -4.70
CA MET A 1 19.38 -61.41 -5.70
C MET A 1 19.66 -59.91 -5.70
N LEU A 2 20.61 -59.49 -4.85
CA LEU A 2 20.97 -58.09 -4.59
C LEU A 2 22.02 -57.64 -5.60
N ILE A 3 21.86 -56.47 -6.22
CA ILE A 3 22.92 -55.79 -6.95
C ILE A 3 23.19 -54.44 -6.27
N LEU A 4 24.33 -54.39 -5.60
CA LEU A 4 24.99 -53.23 -5.01
C LEU A 4 25.75 -52.47 -6.10
N CYS A 5 25.69 -51.13 -6.09
CA CYS A 5 26.68 -50.29 -6.75
C CYS A 5 27.35 -49.39 -5.70
N ARG A 6 28.64 -49.67 -5.44
CA ARG A 6 29.55 -48.90 -4.57
C ARG A 6 30.22 -47.80 -5.40
N ILE A 7 30.31 -46.58 -4.85
CA ILE A 7 31.28 -45.57 -5.28
C ILE A 7 32.13 -45.18 -4.07
N ARG A 8 33.46 -45.24 -4.25
CA ARG A 8 34.54 -45.02 -3.27
C ARG A 8 35.00 -43.55 -3.31
N CYS A 9 35.18 -42.95 -2.13
CA CYS A 9 36.05 -41.79 -1.91
C CYS A 9 37.51 -42.23 -1.69
N PRO A 10 38.52 -41.40 -1.99
CA PRO A 10 39.87 -41.57 -1.45
C PRO A 10 40.19 -40.57 -0.34
N HIS A 11 40.74 -41.11 0.76
CA HIS A 11 41.42 -40.44 1.87
C HIS A 11 42.94 -40.58 1.64
N PHE A 12 43.73 -39.53 1.91
CA PHE A 12 45.18 -39.57 2.21
C PHE A 12 45.53 -38.23 2.88
N ASP A 13 45.62 -38.11 4.21
CA ASP A 13 46.61 -38.56 5.21
C ASP A 13 47.80 -37.60 5.42
N HIS A 14 48.01 -37.28 6.70
CA HIS A 14 48.89 -36.26 7.28
C HIS A 14 50.36 -36.72 7.35
N ARG A 15 51.32 -35.80 7.20
CA ARG A 15 52.55 -35.84 8.02
C ARG A 15 53.25 -34.48 8.17
N ILE A 16 53.52 -34.19 9.44
CA ILE A 16 54.23 -33.04 10.02
C ILE A 16 55.75 -33.28 9.95
N ARG A 17 56.54 -32.24 9.65
CA ARG A 17 57.89 -32.06 10.23
C ARG A 17 58.18 -30.57 10.48
N ARG A 18 58.48 -30.28 11.75
CA ARG A 18 58.96 -29.01 12.32
C ARG A 18 60.40 -28.74 11.91
N LEU A 19 60.80 -27.46 11.88
CA LEU A 19 62.05 -26.91 12.44
C LEU A 19 61.97 -25.36 12.44
N ASN A 20 62.08 -24.74 13.63
CA ASN A 20 62.34 -23.31 13.90
C ASN A 20 63.88 -23.09 13.95
N PRO A 21 64.42 -21.92 14.36
CA PRO A 21 64.30 -20.54 13.86
C PRO A 21 65.71 -19.88 13.68
N CYS A 22 65.85 -18.71 13.03
CA CYS A 22 66.85 -17.67 13.43
C CYS A 22 66.72 -16.34 12.64
N SER A 23 66.57 -15.28 13.41
CA SER A 23 67.04 -13.88 13.27
C SER A 23 67.87 -13.43 12.05
N SER A 24 67.53 -12.25 11.49
CA SER A 24 68.38 -11.03 11.51
C SER A 24 67.73 -9.86 10.75
N MET A 25 67.74 -8.68 11.39
CA MET A 25 67.45 -7.36 10.79
C MET A 25 68.60 -6.91 9.88
N ALA A 26 68.27 -6.31 8.73
CA ALA A 26 69.13 -5.33 8.08
C ALA A 26 68.28 -4.25 7.38
N SER A 27 68.47 -3.02 7.84
CA SER A 27 67.93 -1.78 7.27
C SER A 27 68.58 -1.48 5.91
N CYS A 28 67.78 -1.06 4.92
CA CYS A 28 68.31 -0.32 3.78
C CYS A 28 67.32 0.78 3.36
N SER A 29 67.66 2.00 3.76
CA SER A 29 67.11 3.28 3.34
C SER A 29 67.16 3.49 1.83
N ARG A 30 66.05 3.92 1.21
CA ARG A 30 66.06 4.55 -0.12
C ARG A 30 65.26 5.85 -0.13
N LYS A 31 65.93 6.86 -0.70
CA LYS A 31 65.58 8.27 -0.83
C LYS A 31 64.40 8.46 -1.78
N THR A 32 63.45 9.33 -1.42
CA THR A 32 62.36 9.82 -2.28
C THR A 32 62.85 10.94 -3.20
N SER A 33 62.51 10.86 -4.49
CA SER A 33 62.90 11.80 -5.56
C SER A 33 61.82 12.89 -5.77
N PRO A 34 62.17 14.15 -6.13
CA PRO A 34 61.31 15.33 -6.00
C PRO A 34 60.44 15.62 -7.24
N ILE A 35 59.77 14.61 -7.81
CA ILE A 35 58.96 14.77 -9.03
C ILE A 35 57.45 14.92 -8.70
N ILE A 36 57.03 14.55 -7.49
CA ILE A 36 55.60 14.55 -7.10
C ILE A 36 55.09 15.96 -6.74
N HIS A 37 55.96 16.87 -6.30
CA HIS A 37 55.55 18.24 -5.95
C HIS A 37 55.33 19.17 -7.16
N ALA A 38 55.89 18.84 -8.33
CA ALA A 38 55.71 19.65 -9.55
C ALA A 38 54.36 19.41 -10.25
N PHE A 39 53.75 18.23 -10.08
CA PHE A 39 52.47 17.89 -10.71
C PHE A 39 51.25 18.48 -9.99
N VAL A 40 51.35 18.75 -8.68
CA VAL A 40 50.24 19.32 -7.90
C VAL A 40 50.11 20.83 -8.12
N ILE A 41 51.18 21.52 -8.50
CA ILE A 41 51.16 22.97 -8.76
C ILE A 41 50.66 23.29 -10.18
N PHE A 42 50.87 22.39 -11.16
CA PHE A 42 50.42 22.61 -12.55
C PHE A 42 48.89 22.48 -12.73
N LEU A 43 48.22 21.69 -11.89
CA LEU A 43 46.74 21.55 -11.94
C LEU A 43 45.98 22.71 -11.26
N LEU A 44 46.66 23.55 -10.48
CA LEU A 44 46.03 24.70 -9.79
C LEU A 44 46.15 26.04 -10.54
N VAL A 45 46.89 26.09 -11.66
CA VAL A 45 47.14 27.33 -12.42
C VAL A 45 46.40 27.37 -13.78
N CYS A 46 45.73 26.28 -14.21
CA CYS A 46 44.98 26.24 -15.48
C CYS A 46 43.46 26.43 -15.35
N SER A 47 42.91 26.76 -14.17
CA SER A 47 41.47 27.00 -13.97
C SER A 47 41.07 28.48 -13.91
N SER A 48 41.94 29.41 -14.32
CA SER A 48 41.64 30.84 -14.40
C SER A 48 41.84 31.38 -15.82
N SER A 49 40.90 31.06 -16.71
CA SER A 49 40.71 31.78 -17.97
C SER A 49 39.24 31.79 -18.36
N ILE A 50 38.65 32.98 -18.22
CA ILE A 50 37.31 33.38 -18.60
C ILE A 50 37.13 33.19 -20.11
N SER A 51 36.03 32.56 -20.52
CA SER A 51 35.53 32.60 -21.90
C SER A 51 34.04 32.94 -21.87
N PRO A 52 33.54 33.90 -22.68
CA PRO A 52 32.15 34.31 -22.65
C PRO A 52 31.31 33.32 -23.47
N VAL A 53 30.27 32.75 -22.87
CA VAL A 53 29.25 32.01 -23.62
C VAL A 53 28.22 33.01 -24.12
N TYR A 54 28.27 33.33 -25.42
CA TYR A 54 27.14 33.89 -26.15
C TYR A 54 26.08 32.80 -26.30
N SER A 55 24.88 33.04 -25.76
CA SER A 55 23.67 32.28 -26.11
C SER A 55 22.65 33.27 -26.67
N SER A 56 22.32 33.07 -27.94
CA SER A 56 21.31 33.82 -28.69
C SER A 56 19.92 33.20 -28.51
N GLU A 57 18.99 34.05 -28.06
CA GLU A 57 17.54 34.07 -28.28
C GLU A 57 16.55 33.31 -27.37
N PRO A 58 15.34 33.89 -27.16
CA PRO A 58 14.67 33.89 -25.87
C PRO A 58 13.34 33.12 -25.86
N HIS A 59 13.08 32.36 -24.81
CA HIS A 59 11.71 31.96 -24.47
C HIS A 59 11.37 32.39 -23.04
N ASN A 60 10.32 33.20 -22.96
CA ASN A 60 9.72 33.79 -21.77
C ASN A 60 9.50 32.78 -20.63
N LEU A 61 10.46 32.68 -19.72
CA LEU A 61 10.21 32.20 -18.36
C LEU A 61 9.89 33.43 -17.52
N HIS A 62 8.60 33.59 -17.20
CA HIS A 62 8.19 34.43 -16.08
C HIS A 62 9.01 34.03 -14.85
N ALA A 63 9.97 34.87 -14.47
CA ALA A 63 10.66 34.77 -13.20
C ALA A 63 9.62 34.85 -12.08
N ARG A 64 9.25 33.68 -11.53
CA ARG A 64 8.49 33.62 -10.29
C ARG A 64 9.39 34.20 -9.20
N ASN A 65 9.11 35.43 -8.79
CA ASN A 65 9.68 36.05 -7.60
C ASN A 65 9.49 35.12 -6.39
N ARG A 66 10.52 34.35 -6.04
CA ARG A 66 10.61 33.62 -4.77
C ARG A 66 11.08 34.58 -3.69
N THR A 67 10.26 35.59 -3.36
CA THR A 67 10.49 36.38 -2.16
C THR A 67 10.21 35.49 -0.96
N PHE A 68 11.26 35.09 -0.24
CA PHE A 68 11.11 34.40 1.04
C PHE A 68 10.28 35.29 1.97
N ARG A 69 9.18 34.75 2.51
CA ARG A 69 8.29 35.46 3.43
C ARG A 69 8.34 34.74 4.78
N PRO A 70 9.31 35.09 5.65
CA PRO A 70 9.55 34.39 6.91
C PRO A 70 8.28 34.16 7.74
N ASP A 71 7.39 35.16 7.80
CA ASP A 71 6.15 35.08 8.56
C ASP A 71 5.19 34.00 8.03
N LYS A 72 5.10 33.84 6.71
CA LYS A 72 4.23 32.83 6.09
C LYS A 72 4.76 31.42 6.31
N GLU A 73 6.08 31.23 6.20
CA GLU A 73 6.71 29.94 6.48
C GLU A 73 6.57 29.58 7.96
N LEU A 74 6.76 30.54 8.87
CA LEU A 74 6.55 30.32 10.30
C LEU A 74 5.09 29.95 10.62
N GLN A 75 4.11 30.61 10.00
CA GLN A 75 2.69 30.26 10.15
C GLN A 75 2.41 28.84 9.63
N LYS A 76 2.98 28.48 8.47
CA LYS A 76 2.85 27.13 7.90
C LYS A 76 3.41 26.07 8.86
N LEU A 77 4.61 26.28 9.40
CA LEU A 77 5.23 25.36 10.36
C LEU A 77 4.43 25.24 11.67
N LYS A 78 3.87 26.35 12.18
CA LYS A 78 2.97 26.32 13.35
C LYS A 78 1.73 25.46 13.07
N PHE A 79 1.12 25.61 11.90
CA PHE A 79 -0.04 24.81 11.49
C PHE A 79 0.30 23.32 11.34
N ILE A 80 1.44 23.01 10.74
CA ILE A 80 1.96 21.63 10.62
C ILE A 80 2.11 21.00 12.01
N ARG A 81 2.77 21.68 12.96
CA ARG A 81 2.94 21.16 14.33
C ARG A 81 1.61 20.91 15.03
N GLN A 82 0.66 21.83 14.91
CA GLN A 82 -0.70 21.64 15.45
C GLN A 82 -1.40 20.43 14.83
N ARG A 83 -1.25 20.23 13.52
CA ARG A 83 -1.84 19.08 12.82
C ARG A 83 -1.21 17.77 13.27
N LEU A 84 0.11 17.70 13.40
CA LEU A 84 0.83 16.52 13.89
C LEU A 84 0.41 16.15 15.31
N ASN A 85 0.33 17.13 16.22
CA ASN A 85 -0.13 16.91 17.59
C ASN A 85 -1.56 16.37 17.67
N LYS A 86 -2.39 16.62 16.65
CA LYS A 86 -3.75 16.09 16.58
C LYS A 86 -3.81 14.66 16.06
N ILE A 87 -3.02 14.33 15.03
CA ILE A 87 -3.04 13.03 14.37
C ILE A 87 -2.22 11.99 15.16
N ASN A 88 -1.00 12.34 15.56
CA ASN A 88 -0.11 11.43 16.27
C ASN A 88 -0.54 11.38 17.74
N LYS A 89 -1.01 10.22 18.17
CA LYS A 89 -1.43 9.98 19.55
C LYS A 89 -0.22 9.60 20.42
N PRO A 90 -0.26 9.86 21.74
CA PRO A 90 0.81 9.44 22.65
C PRO A 90 1.04 7.92 22.58
N ALA A 91 2.28 7.54 22.28
CA ALA A 91 2.69 6.15 22.18
C ALA A 91 3.15 5.62 23.54
N VAL A 92 2.81 4.37 23.87
CA VAL A 92 3.38 3.66 25.03
C VAL A 92 4.64 2.89 24.66
N LYS A 93 4.79 2.55 23.37
CA LYS A 93 5.96 1.93 22.77
C LYS A 93 6.09 2.44 21.34
N THR A 94 7.32 2.61 20.86
CA THR A 94 7.61 2.96 19.48
C THR A 94 8.54 1.90 18.89
N ILE A 95 8.24 1.45 17.67
CA ILE A 95 9.00 0.43 16.93
C ILE A 95 9.57 1.10 15.67
N GLN A 96 10.84 0.82 15.37
CA GLN A 96 11.47 1.23 14.10
C GLN A 96 11.38 0.09 13.10
N SER A 97 10.74 0.38 11.97
CA SER A 97 10.59 -0.57 10.87
C SER A 97 11.81 -0.52 9.94
N PRO A 98 12.21 -1.64 9.30
CA PRO A 98 13.36 -1.68 8.40
C PRO A 98 13.29 -0.71 7.20
N ASP A 99 12.10 -0.33 6.78
CA ASP A 99 11.84 0.65 5.72
C ASP A 99 11.94 2.12 6.18
N GLY A 100 12.28 2.36 7.45
CA GLY A 100 12.43 3.71 8.03
C GLY A 100 11.15 4.27 8.65
N ASP A 101 10.04 3.53 8.60
CA ASP A 101 8.82 3.91 9.30
C ASP A 101 8.99 3.83 10.83
N THR A 102 8.28 4.73 11.50
CA THR A 102 8.08 4.65 12.94
C THR A 102 6.65 4.21 13.24
N ILE A 103 6.50 3.08 13.93
CA ILE A 103 5.21 2.56 14.38
C ILE A 103 5.01 2.87 15.86
N ASP A 104 3.96 3.61 16.18
CA ASP A 104 3.58 3.97 17.53
C ASP A 104 2.50 3.02 18.05
N CYS A 105 2.79 2.30 19.12
CA CYS A 105 1.79 1.51 19.84
C CYS A 105 0.99 2.46 20.74
N VAL A 106 -0.26 2.68 20.41
CA VAL A 106 -1.17 3.62 21.09
C VAL A 106 -2.22 2.82 21.84
N LEU A 107 -2.54 3.20 23.07
CA LEU A 107 -3.65 2.58 23.82
C LEU A 107 -4.92 2.58 22.97
N SER A 108 -5.60 1.44 22.89
CA SER A 108 -6.70 1.24 21.94
C SER A 108 -7.83 2.27 22.10
N HIS A 109 -8.11 2.73 23.32
CA HIS A 109 -9.14 3.75 23.63
C HIS A 109 -8.66 5.20 23.46
N HIS A 110 -7.38 5.43 23.12
CA HIS A 110 -6.81 6.75 22.79
C HIS A 110 -6.61 6.98 21.29
N GLN A 111 -6.96 5.98 20.46
CA GLN A 111 -6.82 6.07 19.01
C GLN A 111 -7.69 7.20 18.41
N PRO A 112 -7.38 7.66 17.18
CA PRO A 112 -8.08 8.78 16.54
C PRO A 112 -9.61 8.65 16.46
N ALA A 113 -10.15 7.43 16.40
CA ALA A 113 -11.61 7.20 16.38
C ALA A 113 -12.35 7.86 17.54
N PHE A 114 -11.75 7.85 18.74
CA PHE A 114 -12.37 8.35 19.97
C PHE A 114 -12.34 9.88 20.12
N ASP A 115 -11.78 10.59 19.15
CA ASP A 115 -11.97 12.04 19.03
C ASP A 115 -13.39 12.39 18.53
N LEU A 116 -14.14 11.43 17.97
CA LEU A 116 -15.56 11.62 17.62
C LEU A 116 -16.40 11.74 18.90
N PRO A 117 -17.26 12.77 19.03
CA PRO A 117 -18.13 12.93 20.20
C PRO A 117 -18.96 11.68 20.53
N GLN A 118 -19.45 10.97 19.50
CA GLN A 118 -20.29 9.79 19.63
C GLN A 118 -19.55 8.57 20.19
N LEU A 119 -18.21 8.52 20.07
CA LEU A 119 -17.39 7.41 20.57
C LEU A 119 -16.62 7.79 21.83
N LYS A 120 -16.45 9.09 22.11
CA LYS A 120 -15.61 9.57 23.19
C LYS A 120 -15.93 8.89 24.54
N GLY A 121 -14.90 8.30 25.16
CA GLY A 121 -15.03 7.60 26.43
C GLY A 121 -15.49 6.14 26.32
N GLN A 122 -15.79 5.65 25.12
CA GLN A 122 -16.08 4.24 24.87
C GLN A 122 -14.79 3.45 24.64
N ARG A 123 -14.92 2.12 24.62
CA ARG A 123 -13.86 1.19 24.25
C ARG A 123 -14.23 0.52 22.91
N PRO A 124 -13.23 -0.02 22.18
CA PRO A 124 -13.54 -0.85 21.01
C PRO A 124 -14.47 -2.00 21.40
N LEU A 125 -15.37 -2.36 20.48
CA LEU A 125 -16.28 -3.50 20.66
C LEU A 125 -15.52 -4.83 20.63
N ASP A 126 -16.09 -5.83 21.28
CA ASP A 126 -15.64 -7.21 21.12
C ASP A 126 -15.86 -7.67 19.67
N PRO A 127 -15.01 -8.57 19.15
CA PRO A 127 -15.11 -8.99 17.77
C PRO A 127 -16.41 -9.79 17.50
N PRO A 128 -17.08 -9.58 16.36
CA PRO A 128 -18.32 -10.27 16.01
C PRO A 128 -18.03 -11.66 15.43
N GLU A 129 -19.08 -12.45 15.28
CA GLU A 129 -19.03 -13.66 14.46
C GLU A 129 -18.87 -13.28 12.97
N GLY A 130 -17.93 -13.93 12.29
CA GLY A 130 -17.72 -13.75 10.86
C GLY A 130 -18.85 -14.35 10.01
N PRO A 131 -18.90 -14.04 8.71
CA PRO A 131 -19.84 -14.67 7.79
C PRO A 131 -19.64 -16.19 7.69
N ARG A 132 -20.74 -16.92 7.49
CA ARG A 132 -20.70 -18.38 7.27
C ARG A 132 -20.23 -18.68 5.86
N VAL A 133 -19.33 -19.65 5.69
CA VAL A 133 -18.87 -20.09 4.37
C VAL A 133 -19.89 -21.06 3.79
N TYR A 134 -20.44 -20.77 2.60
CA TYR A 134 -21.36 -21.67 1.92
C TYR A 134 -20.59 -22.76 1.15
N GLU A 135 -20.47 -23.96 1.72
CA GLU A 135 -19.89 -25.11 1.01
C GLU A 135 -20.92 -25.76 0.08
N ARG A 136 -20.70 -25.60 -1.23
CA ARG A 136 -21.35 -26.42 -2.25
C ARG A 136 -20.61 -27.76 -2.29
N ASP A 137 -21.24 -28.81 -1.76
CA ASP A 137 -20.97 -30.25 -1.99
C ASP A 137 -20.89 -31.15 -0.73
N GLY A 138 -21.52 -30.80 0.39
CA GLY A 138 -22.08 -31.79 1.34
C GLY A 138 -21.13 -32.81 1.99
N VAL A 139 -19.82 -32.58 1.94
CA VAL A 139 -18.83 -33.33 2.72
C VAL A 139 -18.45 -32.44 3.88
N MET A 140 -18.82 -32.83 5.10
CA MET A 140 -18.19 -32.29 6.30
C MET A 140 -16.69 -32.63 6.22
N MET A 141 -15.90 -31.72 5.66
CA MET A 141 -14.62 -31.46 6.28
C MET A 141 -15.01 -30.73 7.54
N THR A 142 -15.01 -31.44 8.67
CA THR A 142 -14.74 -30.77 9.91
C THR A 142 -13.54 -29.88 9.61
N ALA A 143 -13.70 -28.57 9.66
CA ALA A 143 -12.62 -27.73 10.11
C ALA A 143 -12.33 -28.22 11.55
N GLU A 144 -11.68 -29.39 11.64
CA GLU A 144 -10.50 -29.46 12.46
C GLU A 144 -9.75 -28.22 12.02
N VAL A 145 -9.85 -27.19 12.86
CA VAL A 145 -8.77 -26.26 13.02
C VAL A 145 -7.61 -27.17 13.38
N GLU A 146 -7.02 -27.81 12.38
CA GLU A 146 -5.61 -28.08 12.41
C GLU A 146 -5.07 -26.69 12.65
N GLU A 147 -4.71 -26.44 13.91
CA GLU A 147 -3.72 -25.44 14.28
C GLU A 147 -2.44 -25.85 13.55
N GLU A 148 -2.44 -25.81 12.23
CA GLU A 148 -1.22 -25.57 11.51
C GLU A 148 -0.82 -24.18 12.02
N GLU A 149 0.17 -24.17 12.91
CA GLU A 149 1.10 -23.06 13.05
C GLU A 149 1.72 -22.81 11.66
N GLU A 150 0.93 -22.35 10.67
CA GLU A 150 1.43 -21.73 9.45
C GLU A 150 2.10 -20.46 9.93
N GLY A 151 3.41 -20.60 10.19
CA GLY A 151 4.21 -19.68 10.97
C GLY A 151 3.92 -18.25 10.57
N GLU A 152 3.56 -17.42 11.55
CA GLU A 152 3.14 -16.02 11.40
C GLU A 152 3.78 -15.40 10.14
N GLU A 153 3.11 -15.44 8.99
CA GLU A 153 3.68 -14.81 7.81
C GLU A 153 3.64 -13.31 8.11
N HIS A 154 4.83 -12.72 8.26
CA HIS A 154 4.98 -11.34 8.64
C HIS A 154 4.59 -10.46 7.44
N VAL A 155 3.29 -10.24 7.21
CA VAL A 155 2.76 -9.56 6.02
C VAL A 155 3.17 -8.06 5.97
N GLN A 156 3.80 -7.53 7.03
CA GLN A 156 4.26 -6.15 7.08
C GLN A 156 5.70 -6.04 7.58
N LEU A 157 6.50 -5.19 6.93
CA LEU A 157 7.94 -5.04 7.20
C LEU A 157 8.27 -4.73 8.67
N TRP A 158 7.43 -3.94 9.35
CA TRP A 158 7.67 -3.55 10.74
C TRP A 158 7.64 -4.71 11.74
N ARG A 159 7.03 -5.84 11.36
CA ARG A 159 7.02 -7.06 12.16
C ARG A 159 8.32 -7.85 12.03
N MET A 160 9.09 -7.69 10.94
CA MET A 160 10.22 -8.58 10.61
C MET A 160 11.35 -8.58 11.66
N SER A 161 11.43 -7.56 12.51
CA SER A 161 12.37 -7.52 13.64
C SER A 161 11.95 -8.42 14.82
N GLY A 162 10.77 -9.04 14.77
CA GLY A 162 10.15 -9.76 15.88
C GLY A 162 9.50 -8.84 16.92
N GLU A 163 9.52 -7.52 16.71
CA GLU A 163 8.88 -6.58 17.61
C GLU A 163 7.36 -6.55 17.44
N THR A 164 6.65 -6.50 18.57
CA THR A 164 5.20 -6.42 18.60
C THR A 164 4.73 -5.28 19.51
N CYS A 165 3.51 -4.80 19.25
CA CYS A 165 2.83 -3.85 20.13
C CYS A 165 2.21 -4.59 21.34
N PRO A 166 2.30 -4.03 22.57
CA PRO A 166 1.70 -4.65 23.75
C PRO A 166 0.20 -4.88 23.60
N GLU A 167 -0.34 -5.85 24.34
CA GLU A 167 -1.77 -6.09 24.39
C GLU A 167 -2.53 -4.84 24.89
N GLY A 168 -3.73 -4.61 24.38
CA GLY A 168 -4.51 -3.40 24.67
C GLY A 168 -4.03 -2.12 23.94
N THR A 169 -3.06 -2.25 23.04
CA THR A 169 -2.62 -1.16 22.14
C THR A 169 -2.90 -1.48 20.68
N ILE A 170 -2.84 -0.47 19.82
CA ILE A 170 -2.89 -0.62 18.36
C ILE A 170 -1.63 0.02 17.74
N PRO A 171 -1.03 -0.58 16.70
CA PRO A 171 0.06 0.04 15.95
C PRO A 171 -0.48 1.13 15.01
N ILE A 172 0.11 2.32 15.08
CA ILE A 172 -0.19 3.44 14.19
C ILE A 172 1.11 3.91 13.54
N ARG A 173 1.16 3.96 12.20
CA ARG A 173 2.29 4.60 11.50
C ARG A 173 2.32 6.09 11.82
N ARG A 174 3.42 6.57 12.38
CA ARG A 174 3.59 7.98 12.73
C ARG A 174 3.61 8.84 11.46
N THR A 175 2.79 9.88 11.43
CA THR A 175 2.86 10.90 10.38
C THR A 175 4.00 11.87 10.70
N THR A 176 4.85 12.17 9.73
CA THR A 176 6.00 13.07 9.92
C THR A 176 5.73 14.48 9.41
N GLU A 177 6.57 15.44 9.82
CA GLU A 177 6.56 16.78 9.24
C GLU A 177 6.83 16.75 7.73
N GLN A 178 7.72 15.86 7.28
CA GLN A 178 8.04 15.69 5.86
C GLN A 178 6.82 15.22 5.06
N ASP A 179 5.97 14.37 5.64
CA ASP A 179 4.73 13.94 5.00
C ASP A 179 3.77 15.10 4.74
N LEU A 180 3.63 16.01 5.72
CA LEU A 180 2.80 17.20 5.58
C LEU A 180 3.40 18.24 4.64
N LEU A 181 4.73 18.36 4.57
CA LEU A 181 5.42 19.29 3.68
C LEU A 181 5.35 18.85 2.21
N ARG A 182 5.35 17.54 1.96
CA ARG A 182 5.26 16.94 0.62
C ARG A 182 3.85 17.06 0.03
N ALA A 183 2.83 17.00 0.88
CA ALA A 183 1.44 17.09 0.45
C ALA A 183 1.10 18.45 -0.18
N SER A 184 0.28 18.41 -1.23
CA SER A 184 -0.27 19.60 -1.89
C SER A 184 -1.09 20.50 -0.95
N SER A 185 -1.65 19.96 0.13
CA SER A 185 -2.37 20.73 1.14
C SER A 185 -2.26 20.11 2.54
N VAL A 186 -1.60 20.82 3.47
CA VAL A 186 -1.55 20.41 4.89
C VAL A 186 -2.97 20.28 5.49
N ARG A 187 -3.90 21.16 5.08
CA ARG A 187 -5.29 21.15 5.58
C ARG A 187 -6.07 19.92 5.12
N ARG A 188 -5.80 19.43 3.91
CA ARG A 188 -6.48 18.27 3.31
C ARG A 188 -5.61 17.01 3.30
N PHE A 189 -4.50 16.99 4.03
CA PHE A 189 -3.62 15.83 4.10
C PHE A 189 -4.41 14.57 4.50
N GLY A 190 -4.18 13.49 3.76
CA GLY A 190 -4.90 12.24 3.90
C GLY A 190 -6.30 12.22 3.26
N ARG A 191 -6.78 13.28 2.61
CA ARG A 191 -8.09 13.31 1.94
C ARG A 191 -7.95 13.28 0.43
N LYS A 192 -8.81 12.53 -0.27
CA LYS A 192 -8.84 12.54 -1.73
C LYS A 192 -9.19 13.94 -2.28
N PRO A 193 -8.70 14.34 -3.48
CA PRO A 193 -9.00 15.63 -4.10
C PRO A 193 -10.51 15.89 -4.25
N ARG A 194 -10.98 17.14 -4.06
CA ARG A 194 -12.36 17.53 -4.41
C ARG A 194 -12.48 17.64 -5.91
N ARG A 195 -12.91 16.58 -6.59
CA ARG A 195 -13.33 16.63 -7.98
C ARG A 195 -14.54 15.72 -8.14
N ARG A 196 -15.62 16.26 -8.74
CA ARG A 196 -16.89 15.56 -8.90
C ARG A 196 -16.64 14.26 -9.65
N VAL A 197 -16.74 13.12 -8.97
CA VAL A 197 -16.65 11.78 -9.57
C VAL A 197 -17.88 11.60 -10.46
N ARG A 198 -17.79 12.01 -11.72
CA ARG A 198 -18.77 11.68 -12.75
C ARG A 198 -18.24 10.50 -13.53
N ARG A 199 -18.97 9.37 -13.47
CA ARG A 199 -18.68 8.14 -14.21
C ARG A 199 -18.61 8.37 -15.74
N ASP A 200 -19.27 9.41 -16.24
CA ASP A 200 -19.36 9.71 -17.68
C ASP A 200 -18.22 10.60 -18.21
N SER A 201 -17.27 11.02 -17.39
CA SER A 201 -16.14 11.85 -17.85
C SER A 201 -14.81 11.13 -17.68
N THR A 202 -14.18 10.85 -18.81
CA THR A 202 -12.75 10.54 -19.01
C THR A 202 -11.79 11.63 -18.47
N SER A 203 -12.24 12.54 -17.59
CA SER A 203 -11.60 13.84 -17.33
C SER A 203 -11.26 14.15 -15.87
N ASN A 204 -11.34 13.17 -14.95
CA ASN A 204 -10.95 13.44 -13.56
C ASN A 204 -9.48 13.14 -13.27
N GLY A 205 -8.77 12.54 -14.23
CA GLY A 205 -7.41 12.07 -14.06
C GLY A 205 -7.31 10.74 -13.31
N HIS A 206 -8.42 10.13 -12.90
CA HIS A 206 -8.43 8.78 -12.34
C HIS A 206 -8.83 7.79 -13.43
N GLU A 207 -8.14 6.66 -13.52
CA GLU A 207 -8.42 5.63 -14.51
C GLU A 207 -8.47 4.25 -13.84
N HIS A 208 -9.47 3.45 -14.22
CA HIS A 208 -9.81 2.22 -13.53
C HIS A 208 -9.74 1.00 -14.46
N ALA A 209 -9.40 -0.14 -13.87
CA ALA A 209 -9.66 -1.47 -14.43
C ALA A 209 -10.25 -2.34 -13.31
N VAL A 210 -11.58 -2.54 -13.36
CA VAL A 210 -12.36 -3.06 -12.23
C VAL A 210 -13.30 -4.19 -12.62
N GLY A 211 -13.39 -5.18 -11.74
CA GLY A 211 -14.49 -6.15 -11.68
C GLY A 211 -15.56 -5.65 -10.70
N TYR A 212 -16.84 -5.80 -11.03
CA TYR A 212 -17.93 -5.34 -10.16
C TYR A 212 -19.20 -6.19 -10.25
N VAL A 213 -20.00 -6.10 -9.17
CA VAL A 213 -21.40 -6.54 -9.11
C VAL A 213 -22.27 -5.39 -8.61
N SER A 214 -23.48 -5.29 -9.11
CA SER A 214 -24.39 -4.17 -8.82
C SER A 214 -25.85 -4.57 -8.98
N GLY A 215 -26.76 -3.81 -8.38
CA GLY A 215 -28.21 -4.00 -8.54
C GLY A 215 -28.82 -5.06 -7.62
N GLY A 216 -28.09 -5.47 -6.58
CA GLY A 216 -28.58 -6.27 -5.47
C GLY A 216 -28.22 -5.60 -4.15
N GLU A 217 -28.56 -6.26 -3.05
CA GLU A 217 -28.19 -5.85 -1.69
C GLU A 217 -26.99 -6.68 -1.24
N TYR A 218 -25.89 -6.00 -0.93
CA TYR A 218 -24.65 -6.63 -0.50
C TYR A 218 -24.31 -6.19 0.91
N TYR A 219 -24.00 -7.16 1.76
CA TYR A 219 -23.63 -6.94 3.17
C TYR A 219 -22.14 -7.12 3.39
N GLY A 220 -21.37 -7.28 2.31
CA GLY A 220 -19.93 -7.43 2.38
C GLY A 220 -19.33 -7.96 1.09
N ALA A 221 -18.01 -8.03 1.08
CA ALA A 221 -17.21 -8.52 -0.03
C ALA A 221 -15.89 -9.07 0.48
N LYS A 222 -15.44 -10.15 -0.17
CA LYS A 222 -14.15 -10.81 0.09
C LYS A 222 -13.37 -10.94 -1.21
N GLY A 223 -12.04 -10.84 -1.13
CA GLY A 223 -11.17 -11.16 -2.24
C GLY A 223 -9.70 -11.21 -1.85
N SER A 224 -8.94 -12.04 -2.57
CA SER A 224 -7.48 -12.09 -2.48
C SER A 224 -6.87 -11.18 -3.54
N ILE A 225 -6.02 -10.25 -3.10
CA ILE A 225 -5.47 -9.13 -3.86
C ILE A 225 -3.96 -9.33 -4.04
N ASN A 226 -3.53 -9.52 -5.28
CA ASN A 226 -2.11 -9.71 -5.58
C ASN A 226 -1.31 -8.40 -5.38
N VAL A 227 -0.20 -8.48 -4.64
CA VAL A 227 0.58 -7.31 -4.21
C VAL A 227 1.78 -7.08 -5.12
N TRP A 228 1.91 -5.85 -5.64
CA TRP A 228 3.02 -5.41 -6.49
C TRP A 228 3.53 -4.04 -6.04
N ALA A 229 4.74 -3.69 -6.46
CA ALA A 229 5.29 -2.33 -6.37
C ALA A 229 5.32 -1.67 -7.76
N PRO A 230 4.16 -1.24 -8.31
CA PRO A 230 4.11 -0.59 -9.62
C PRO A 230 4.96 0.68 -9.67
N HIS A 231 5.54 0.94 -10.83
CA HIS A 231 6.21 2.21 -11.10
C HIS A 231 5.18 3.36 -11.11
N VAL A 232 5.41 4.38 -10.30
CA VAL A 232 4.65 5.64 -10.29
C VAL A 232 5.52 6.74 -10.87
N SER A 233 5.10 7.34 -11.99
CA SER A 233 5.94 8.23 -12.79
C SER A 233 6.07 9.64 -12.22
N ASN A 234 5.06 10.11 -11.49
CA ASN A 234 4.99 11.44 -10.92
C ASN A 234 4.68 11.33 -9.41
N PRO A 235 5.40 12.03 -8.51
CA PRO A 235 5.13 11.99 -7.09
C PRO A 235 3.69 12.37 -6.67
N TYR A 236 2.95 13.10 -7.50
CA TYR A 236 1.54 13.47 -7.28
C TYR A 236 0.53 12.48 -7.89
N GLU A 237 1.02 11.38 -8.45
CA GLU A 237 0.22 10.24 -8.89
C GLU A 237 0.27 9.13 -7.85
N PHE A 238 -0.63 8.16 -8.01
CA PHE A 238 -0.60 6.91 -7.27
C PHE A 238 -1.05 5.76 -8.17
N SER A 239 -0.76 4.55 -7.71
CA SER A 239 -1.32 3.31 -8.24
C SER A 239 -1.78 2.45 -7.08
N LEU A 240 -3.00 1.93 -7.16
CA LEU A 240 -3.58 1.13 -6.09
C LEU A 240 -4.32 -0.09 -6.63
N SER A 241 -4.56 -1.02 -5.71
CA SER A 241 -5.43 -2.18 -5.88
C SER A 241 -6.30 -2.33 -4.66
N GLN A 242 -7.62 -2.38 -4.84
CA GLN A 242 -8.53 -2.35 -3.70
C GLN A 242 -9.88 -3.02 -3.95
N LEU A 243 -10.58 -3.19 -2.84
CA LEU A 243 -11.98 -3.58 -2.74
C LEU A 243 -12.80 -2.36 -2.31
N TRP A 244 -13.91 -2.12 -3.00
CA TRP A 244 -14.87 -1.06 -2.69
C TRP A 244 -16.22 -1.64 -2.30
N VAL A 245 -16.77 -1.17 -1.18
CA VAL A 245 -18.17 -1.37 -0.78
C VAL A 245 -18.89 -0.04 -0.94
N ILE A 246 -19.90 0.01 -1.82
CA ILE A 246 -20.47 1.27 -2.32
C ILE A 246 -22.00 1.29 -2.17
N SER A 247 -22.52 2.43 -1.72
CA SER A 247 -23.95 2.72 -1.69
C SER A 247 -24.24 4.20 -1.98
N GLY A 248 -25.43 4.52 -2.51
CA GLY A 248 -25.80 5.88 -2.91
C GLY A 248 -25.36 6.25 -4.34
N SER A 249 -25.50 7.53 -4.69
CA SER A 249 -25.21 8.05 -6.05
C SER A 249 -23.87 8.77 -6.12
N PHE A 250 -23.12 8.48 -7.19
CA PHE A 250 -21.87 9.18 -7.53
C PHE A 250 -22.01 10.70 -7.68
N ALA A 251 -23.23 11.22 -7.81
CA ALA A 251 -23.45 12.65 -7.96
C ALA A 251 -23.15 13.44 -6.68
N HIS A 252 -23.77 13.07 -5.54
CA HIS A 252 -23.80 13.94 -4.35
C HIS A 252 -23.80 13.23 -3.00
N ASP A 253 -24.15 11.93 -2.92
CA ASP A 253 -24.41 11.25 -1.65
C ASP A 253 -23.73 9.87 -1.56
N LEU A 254 -22.72 9.63 -2.41
CA LEU A 254 -21.95 8.39 -2.43
C LEU A 254 -21.31 8.09 -1.07
N ASN A 255 -21.58 6.88 -0.57
CA ASN A 255 -20.91 6.28 0.58
C ASN A 255 -19.94 5.21 0.06
N THR A 256 -18.68 5.24 0.51
CA THR A 256 -17.70 4.19 0.20
C THR A 256 -16.96 3.74 1.45
N ILE A 257 -16.63 2.45 1.47
CA ILE A 257 -15.61 1.85 2.32
C ILE A 257 -14.63 1.15 1.38
N GLU A 258 -13.34 1.39 1.61
CA GLU A 258 -12.25 1.00 0.73
C GLU A 258 -11.12 0.37 1.54
N ALA A 259 -10.60 -0.77 1.08
CA ALA A 259 -9.39 -1.37 1.64
C ALA A 259 -8.59 -2.08 0.54
N GLY A 260 -7.26 -2.01 0.66
CA GLY A 260 -6.36 -2.55 -0.36
C GLY A 260 -4.91 -2.19 -0.11
N TRP A 261 -4.09 -2.22 -1.15
CA TRP A 261 -2.73 -1.69 -1.13
C TRP A 261 -2.57 -0.56 -2.13
N GLN A 262 -1.71 0.42 -1.81
CA GLN A 262 -1.39 1.51 -2.73
C GLN A 262 0.08 1.87 -2.68
N VAL A 263 0.60 2.33 -3.82
CA VAL A 263 1.88 3.03 -3.96
C VAL A 263 1.55 4.49 -4.17
N SER A 264 1.82 5.32 -3.16
CA SER A 264 1.50 6.76 -3.18
C SER A 264 2.68 7.57 -2.62
N PRO A 265 3.58 8.07 -3.50
CA PRO A 265 4.72 8.88 -3.06
C PRO A 265 4.29 10.17 -2.38
N GLU A 266 3.22 10.84 -2.82
CA GLU A 266 2.70 12.03 -2.14
C GLU A 266 2.34 11.71 -0.68
N LEU A 267 1.69 10.56 -0.43
CA LEU A 267 1.19 10.24 0.90
C LEU A 267 2.27 9.68 1.83
N TYR A 268 3.15 8.81 1.35
CA TYR A 268 4.10 8.07 2.19
C TYR A 268 5.56 8.47 2.01
N GLY A 269 5.91 9.08 0.87
CA GLY A 269 7.29 9.53 0.59
C GLY A 269 8.21 8.45 0.02
N ASP A 270 7.65 7.30 -0.31
CA ASP A 270 8.33 6.15 -0.91
C ASP A 270 7.46 5.48 -1.99
N ASN A 271 7.97 4.37 -2.52
CA ASN A 271 7.28 3.55 -3.51
C ASN A 271 6.93 2.15 -2.99
N TYR A 272 6.85 1.96 -1.67
CA TYR A 272 6.44 0.67 -1.11
C TYR A 272 4.92 0.49 -1.25
N PRO A 273 4.43 -0.70 -1.61
CA PRO A 273 3.01 -0.98 -1.54
C PRO A 273 2.59 -1.04 -0.07
N ARG A 274 1.68 -0.15 0.30
CA ARG A 274 1.26 0.03 1.69
C ARG A 274 -0.20 -0.35 1.83
N PHE A 275 -0.49 -1.16 2.85
CA PHE A 275 -1.87 -1.48 3.20
C PHE A 275 -2.59 -0.20 3.57
N PHE A 276 -3.77 0.05 3.01
CA PHE A 276 -4.53 1.25 3.29
C PHE A 276 -6.01 0.96 3.45
N THR A 277 -6.66 1.91 4.12
CA THR A 277 -8.11 2.00 4.14
C THR A 277 -8.56 3.41 3.80
N TYR A 278 -9.77 3.55 3.28
CA TYR A 278 -10.44 4.83 3.08
C TYR A 278 -11.95 4.67 3.31
N TRP A 279 -12.63 5.75 3.65
CA TRP A 279 -14.10 5.78 3.69
C TRP A 279 -14.60 7.19 3.39
N THR A 280 -15.82 7.34 2.90
CA THR A 280 -16.54 8.62 2.81
C THR A 280 -18.04 8.39 2.89
N ASN A 281 -18.81 9.38 3.34
CA ASN A 281 -20.26 9.38 3.30
C ASN A 281 -20.86 10.52 2.44
N ASP A 282 -20.00 11.30 1.77
CA ASP A 282 -20.35 12.54 1.09
C ASP A 282 -19.62 12.71 -0.24
N ALA A 283 -19.43 11.61 -0.97
CA ALA A 283 -18.77 11.60 -2.28
C ALA A 283 -17.40 12.30 -2.28
N TYR A 284 -16.59 12.07 -1.24
CA TYR A 284 -15.23 12.61 -1.08
C TYR A 284 -15.15 14.15 -0.91
N GLU A 285 -16.27 14.82 -0.62
CA GLU A 285 -16.31 16.27 -0.49
C GLU A 285 -15.64 16.76 0.81
N ALA A 286 -16.09 16.30 1.97
CA ALA A 286 -15.64 16.78 3.27
C ALA A 286 -15.33 15.67 4.28
N THR A 287 -15.92 14.49 4.15
CA THR A 287 -15.68 13.36 5.04
C THR A 287 -14.60 12.42 4.52
N GLY A 288 -14.13 11.55 5.41
CA GLY A 288 -13.14 10.57 5.06
C GLY A 288 -11.70 11.07 5.08
N CYS A 289 -10.81 10.11 5.26
CA CYS A 289 -9.40 10.22 4.94
C CYS A 289 -8.81 8.81 4.90
N TYR A 290 -7.59 8.72 4.39
CA TYR A 290 -6.80 7.50 4.43
C TYR A 290 -6.45 7.09 5.87
N ASN A 291 -6.53 5.80 6.14
CA ASN A 291 -6.03 5.14 7.34
C ASN A 291 -6.59 5.79 8.62
N LEU A 292 -5.73 5.97 9.64
CA LEU A 292 -6.08 6.60 10.91
C LEU A 292 -5.75 8.11 10.94
N MET A 293 -5.59 8.78 9.79
CA MET A 293 -5.23 10.21 9.74
C MET A 293 -6.39 11.17 10.11
N CYS A 294 -7.56 10.60 10.36
CA CYS A 294 -8.76 11.22 10.89
C CYS A 294 -9.61 10.14 11.57
N SER A 295 -10.55 10.58 12.38
CA SER A 295 -11.46 9.71 13.10
C SER A 295 -12.47 9.06 12.15
N GLY A 296 -12.79 7.78 12.39
CA GLY A 296 -13.84 7.06 11.65
C GLY A 296 -13.66 5.54 11.67
N PHE A 297 -12.42 5.06 11.69
CA PHE A 297 -12.15 3.63 11.84
C PHE A 297 -11.69 3.32 13.26
N VAL A 298 -12.31 2.34 13.91
CA VAL A 298 -11.92 1.82 15.23
C VAL A 298 -11.10 0.56 15.01
N GLN A 299 -9.78 0.65 15.16
CA GLN A 299 -8.88 -0.50 15.11
C GLN A 299 -8.94 -1.26 16.45
N THR A 300 -8.94 -2.59 16.38
CA THR A 300 -9.15 -3.47 17.55
C THR A 300 -7.94 -4.34 17.88
N ASN A 301 -7.05 -4.61 16.92
CA ASN A 301 -5.90 -5.49 17.12
C ASN A 301 -4.54 -4.75 17.11
N ASN A 302 -3.53 -5.46 17.63
CA ASN A 302 -2.14 -5.01 17.71
C ASN A 302 -1.21 -5.63 16.64
N ARG A 303 -1.76 -6.35 15.65
CA ARG A 303 -1.02 -7.16 14.66
C ARG A 303 -0.82 -6.45 13.33
N ILE A 304 -1.74 -5.59 12.91
CA ILE A 304 -1.73 -4.90 11.60
C ILE A 304 -1.62 -3.39 11.79
N ALA A 305 -0.60 -2.76 11.21
CA ALA A 305 -0.46 -1.32 11.15
C ALA A 305 -1.02 -0.79 9.81
N ILE A 306 -2.17 -0.12 9.83
CA ILE A 306 -2.72 0.49 8.62
C ILE A 306 -1.79 1.60 8.14
N GLY A 307 -1.41 1.55 6.87
CA GLY A 307 -0.44 2.45 6.23
C GLY A 307 0.99 1.92 6.20
N ALA A 308 1.31 0.81 6.86
CA ALA A 308 2.65 0.21 6.81
C ALA A 308 2.87 -0.60 5.51
N ALA A 309 4.14 -0.74 5.14
CA ALA A 309 4.56 -1.46 3.94
C ALA A 309 4.29 -2.96 4.04
N ILE A 310 3.77 -3.52 2.95
CA ILE A 310 3.50 -4.96 2.80
C ILE A 310 4.75 -5.66 2.30
N SER A 311 5.04 -6.84 2.86
CA SER A 311 6.11 -7.72 2.42
C SER A 311 5.75 -9.16 2.76
N PRO A 312 6.11 -10.16 1.93
CA PRO A 312 6.75 -10.04 0.61
C PRO A 312 5.83 -9.45 -0.48
N ILE A 313 6.41 -9.09 -1.62
CA ILE A 313 5.69 -8.58 -2.80
C ILE A 313 5.95 -9.48 -4.01
N SER A 314 5.03 -9.44 -4.98
CA SER A 314 5.15 -10.25 -6.20
C SER A 314 6.22 -9.72 -7.15
N SER A 315 6.74 -10.62 -7.99
CA SER A 315 7.71 -10.28 -9.04
C SER A 315 7.41 -11.00 -10.35
N TYR A 316 7.82 -10.41 -11.48
CA TYR A 316 7.57 -10.96 -12.80
C TYR A 316 8.33 -12.29 -12.97
N HIS A 317 7.62 -13.37 -13.30
CA HIS A 317 8.14 -14.74 -13.31
C HIS A 317 8.72 -15.24 -11.98
N GLY A 318 8.40 -14.59 -10.86
CA GLY A 318 8.87 -14.97 -9.53
C GLY A 318 7.72 -15.31 -8.58
N GLY A 319 8.01 -15.26 -7.27
CA GLY A 319 7.00 -15.47 -6.22
C GLY A 319 5.81 -14.54 -6.39
N GLN A 320 4.61 -15.08 -6.19
CA GLN A 320 3.34 -14.35 -6.24
C GLN A 320 2.75 -14.34 -4.84
N PHE A 321 2.47 -13.16 -4.32
CA PHE A 321 1.96 -12.95 -2.98
C PHE A 321 0.69 -12.11 -3.04
N ASP A 322 -0.33 -12.52 -2.30
CA ASP A 322 -1.58 -11.80 -2.18
C ASP A 322 -1.97 -11.58 -0.72
N ILE A 323 -2.81 -10.57 -0.50
CA ILE A 323 -3.48 -10.34 0.78
C ILE A 323 -4.95 -10.65 0.60
N THR A 324 -5.56 -11.34 1.56
CA THR A 324 -7.01 -11.55 1.57
C THR A 324 -7.66 -10.49 2.43
N LEU A 325 -8.69 -9.82 1.90
CA LEU A 325 -9.47 -8.83 2.63
C LEU A 325 -10.93 -9.23 2.62
N LEU A 326 -11.59 -9.05 3.76
CA LEU A 326 -13.03 -9.17 3.90
C LEU A 326 -13.57 -7.92 4.59
N ILE A 327 -14.54 -7.27 3.94
CA ILE A 327 -15.34 -6.20 4.53
C ILE A 327 -16.77 -6.68 4.62
N TRP A 328 -17.38 -6.67 5.80
CA TRP A 328 -18.77 -7.09 5.98
C TRP A 328 -19.46 -6.32 7.07
N LYS A 329 -20.79 -6.28 6.99
CA LYS A 329 -21.65 -5.64 7.96
C LYS A 329 -22.05 -6.67 9.01
N ASP A 330 -21.64 -6.43 10.24
CA ASP A 330 -22.04 -7.23 11.40
C ASP A 330 -23.57 -7.16 11.58
N PRO A 331 -24.30 -8.29 11.50
CA PRO A 331 -25.76 -8.31 11.68
C PRO A 331 -26.22 -7.83 13.06
N LYS A 332 -25.38 -7.98 14.09
CA LYS A 332 -25.75 -7.69 15.48
C LYS A 332 -25.66 -6.20 15.81
N HIS A 333 -24.56 -5.54 15.44
CA HIS A 333 -24.35 -4.12 15.76
C HIS A 333 -24.45 -3.20 14.54
N GLY A 334 -24.51 -3.74 13.33
CA GLY A 334 -24.62 -3.00 12.07
C GLY A 334 -23.34 -2.32 11.60
N ASN A 335 -22.22 -2.49 12.32
CA ASN A 335 -20.93 -1.90 11.96
C ASN A 335 -20.27 -2.67 10.83
N TRP A 336 -19.48 -1.99 10.01
CA TRP A 336 -18.70 -2.64 8.95
C TRP A 336 -17.34 -3.05 9.48
N TRP A 337 -17.06 -4.34 9.51
CA TRP A 337 -15.80 -4.91 9.97
C TRP A 337 -14.85 -5.15 8.80
N LEU A 338 -13.56 -5.06 9.11
CA LEU A 338 -12.44 -5.35 8.21
C LEU A 338 -11.63 -6.50 8.80
N GLU A 339 -11.48 -7.55 8.01
CA GLU A 339 -10.60 -8.66 8.27
C GLU A 339 -9.46 -8.68 7.24
N PHE A 340 -8.28 -9.05 7.71
CA PHE A 340 -7.07 -9.21 6.93
C PHE A 340 -6.53 -10.64 7.05
N GLY A 341 -6.18 -11.25 5.92
CA GLY A 341 -5.71 -12.64 5.88
C GLY A 341 -6.79 -13.62 6.33
N SER A 342 -6.38 -14.60 7.14
CA SER A 342 -7.25 -15.65 7.68
C SER A 342 -7.69 -15.30 9.10
N GLY A 343 -8.74 -14.49 9.26
CA GLY A 343 -9.36 -14.22 10.57
C GLY A 343 -8.76 -13.07 11.40
N ILE A 344 -7.78 -12.31 10.91
CA ILE A 344 -7.24 -11.17 11.66
C ILE A 344 -8.19 -9.97 11.54
N LEU A 345 -9.03 -9.79 12.57
CA LEU A 345 -9.98 -8.66 12.66
C LEU A 345 -9.25 -7.36 12.93
N VAL A 346 -9.08 -6.52 11.90
CA VAL A 346 -8.38 -5.23 11.96
C VAL A 346 -9.18 -4.24 12.79
N GLY A 347 -10.49 -4.16 12.55
CA GLY A 347 -11.37 -3.22 13.23
C GLY A 347 -12.63 -2.95 12.43
N TYR A 348 -13.31 -1.84 12.73
CA TYR A 348 -14.59 -1.53 12.11
C TYR A 348 -14.84 -0.04 11.87
N TRP A 349 -15.70 0.25 10.90
CA TRP A 349 -16.35 1.54 10.72
C TRP A 349 -17.74 1.50 11.38
N PRO A 350 -18.00 2.39 12.36
CA PRO A 350 -19.32 2.51 12.96
C PRO A 350 -20.40 2.86 11.94
N SER A 351 -21.56 2.19 12.05
CA SER A 351 -22.69 2.36 11.12
C SER A 351 -23.22 3.80 11.06
N PHE A 352 -23.14 4.54 12.16
CA PHE A 352 -23.62 5.92 12.25
C PHE A 352 -22.82 6.89 11.36
N LEU A 353 -21.63 6.52 10.91
CA LEU A 353 -20.86 7.31 9.95
C LEU A 353 -21.55 7.42 8.60
N PHE A 354 -22.40 6.45 8.26
CA PHE A 354 -22.96 6.31 6.94
C PHE A 354 -24.43 6.73 6.90
N THR A 355 -24.85 7.15 5.71
CA THR A 355 -26.25 7.35 5.35
C THR A 355 -26.77 6.09 4.68
N HIS A 356 -26.27 5.77 3.49
CA HIS A 356 -26.72 4.63 2.68
C HIS A 356 -26.11 3.31 3.12
N LEU A 357 -24.80 3.29 3.41
CA LEU A 357 -24.13 2.08 3.93
C LEU A 357 -24.58 1.71 5.36
N ARG A 358 -25.45 2.51 6.00
CA ARG A 358 -26.10 2.10 7.24
C ARG A 358 -27.00 0.89 7.05
N ASP A 359 -27.60 0.76 5.86
CA ASP A 359 -28.52 -0.32 5.54
C ASP A 359 -27.77 -1.45 4.84
N HIS A 360 -27.33 -1.23 3.60
CA HIS A 360 -26.58 -2.19 2.78
C HIS A 360 -25.78 -1.46 1.67
N ALA A 361 -24.90 -2.21 1.00
CA ALA A 361 -24.24 -1.77 -0.22
C ALA A 361 -25.05 -2.17 -1.45
N THR A 362 -25.09 -1.29 -2.46
CA THR A 362 -25.77 -1.54 -3.74
C THR A 362 -24.81 -1.99 -4.85
N MET A 363 -23.51 -1.86 -4.59
CA MET A 363 -22.43 -2.21 -5.51
C MET A 363 -21.18 -2.61 -4.74
N VAL A 364 -20.50 -3.62 -5.26
CA VAL A 364 -19.16 -4.02 -4.83
C VAL A 364 -18.24 -3.94 -6.04
N GLN A 365 -17.04 -3.39 -5.86
CA GLN A 365 -15.99 -3.37 -6.88
C GLN A 365 -14.67 -3.92 -6.35
N PHE A 366 -13.86 -4.42 -7.28
CA PHE A 366 -12.51 -4.91 -7.05
C PHE A 366 -11.65 -4.47 -8.23
N GLY A 367 -10.37 -4.15 -8.01
CA GLY A 367 -9.46 -3.84 -9.11
C GLY A 367 -8.53 -2.67 -8.85
N GLY A 368 -7.99 -2.14 -9.94
CA GLY A 368 -6.95 -1.11 -9.92
C GLY A 368 -7.48 0.29 -10.24
N GLU A 369 -6.80 1.27 -9.66
CA GLU A 369 -6.99 2.70 -9.94
C GLU A 369 -5.61 3.37 -10.01
N ILE A 370 -5.44 4.26 -10.98
CA ILE A 370 -4.26 5.14 -11.06
C ILE A 370 -4.68 6.59 -11.20
N VAL A 371 -3.77 7.51 -10.87
CA VAL A 371 -3.89 8.91 -11.28
C VAL A 371 -2.98 9.19 -12.48
N ASN A 372 -3.57 9.78 -13.51
CA ASN A 372 -2.92 10.31 -14.70
C ASN A 372 -2.97 11.85 -14.65
N THR A 373 -1.86 12.46 -14.22
CA THR A 373 -1.68 13.92 -14.20
C THR A 373 -1.35 14.50 -15.58
N ARG A 374 -1.11 13.64 -16.58
CA ARG A 374 -0.64 13.99 -17.93
C ARG A 374 0.54 14.97 -17.93
N PRO A 375 1.66 14.64 -17.25
CA PRO A 375 2.81 15.52 -17.25
C PRO A 375 3.32 15.70 -18.69
N GLY A 376 3.31 16.94 -19.20
CA GLY A 376 3.71 17.23 -20.58
C GLY A 376 2.66 16.96 -21.67
N GLY A 377 1.40 16.68 -21.31
CA GLY A 377 0.28 16.55 -22.24
C GLY A 377 0.04 15.15 -22.82
N SER A 378 0.95 14.21 -22.60
CA SER A 378 0.82 12.77 -22.94
C SER A 378 0.26 11.96 -21.78
N HIS A 379 -0.15 10.71 -22.04
CA HIS A 379 -0.53 9.79 -20.98
C HIS A 379 0.62 9.51 -19.98
N THR A 380 0.29 9.28 -18.71
CA THR A 380 1.27 8.88 -17.68
C THR A 380 1.90 7.51 -17.95
N SER A 381 3.16 7.32 -17.57
CA SER A 381 3.83 6.00 -17.49
C SER A 381 3.68 5.34 -16.12
N THR A 382 2.74 5.81 -15.29
CA THR A 382 2.36 5.13 -14.05
C THR A 382 1.70 3.79 -14.39
N ALA A 383 2.25 2.72 -13.83
CA ALA A 383 1.80 1.35 -14.02
C ALA A 383 0.59 1.04 -13.12
N MET A 384 -0.33 0.21 -13.60
CA MET A 384 -1.41 -0.37 -12.79
C MET A 384 -1.09 -1.83 -12.48
N GLY A 385 -1.29 -2.26 -11.24
CA GLY A 385 -1.04 -3.64 -10.81
C GLY A 385 0.44 -4.00 -10.96
N SER A 386 0.76 -4.97 -11.81
CA SER A 386 2.14 -5.37 -12.12
C SER A 386 2.81 -4.51 -13.19
N GLY A 387 2.06 -3.64 -13.87
CA GLY A 387 2.51 -2.93 -15.07
C GLY A 387 2.37 -3.74 -16.37
N HIS A 388 1.83 -4.95 -16.29
CA HIS A 388 1.59 -5.83 -17.44
C HIS A 388 0.10 -5.99 -17.73
N PHE A 389 -0.22 -6.22 -18.99
CA PHE A 389 -1.61 -6.42 -19.43
C PHE A 389 -2.15 -7.77 -18.95
N ALA A 390 -3.45 -7.82 -18.68
CA ALA A 390 -4.21 -8.97 -18.19
C ALA A 390 -4.01 -10.25 -19.03
N GLY A 391 -3.76 -10.08 -20.34
CA GLY A 391 -3.50 -11.19 -21.25
C GLY A 391 -2.23 -12.01 -20.93
N GLU A 392 -1.32 -11.48 -20.13
CA GLU A 392 -0.10 -12.20 -19.73
C GLU A 392 -0.35 -13.25 -18.63
N GLY A 393 -1.44 -13.14 -17.87
CA GLY A 393 -1.87 -14.16 -16.89
C GLY A 393 -0.99 -14.30 -15.66
N PHE A 394 -1.10 -15.46 -14.99
CA PHE A 394 -0.45 -15.75 -13.71
C PHE A 394 1.08 -15.59 -13.77
N GLY A 395 1.67 -15.04 -12.70
CA GLY A 395 3.11 -14.81 -12.62
C GLY A 395 3.59 -13.54 -13.33
N LYS A 396 2.69 -12.81 -14.01
CA LYS A 396 3.02 -11.65 -14.85
C LYS A 396 2.05 -10.50 -14.67
N ALA A 397 0.77 -10.75 -14.88
CA ALA A 397 -0.30 -9.79 -14.67
C ALA A 397 -0.73 -9.78 -13.20
N SER A 398 -1.20 -8.63 -12.72
CA SER A 398 -1.83 -8.57 -11.40
C SER A 398 -3.20 -9.24 -11.45
N TYR A 399 -3.66 -9.74 -10.30
CA TYR A 399 -4.92 -10.46 -10.22
C TYR A 399 -5.69 -10.18 -8.94
N PHE A 400 -7.00 -10.42 -9.03
CA PHE A 400 -7.85 -10.75 -7.89
C PHE A 400 -8.37 -12.17 -8.08
N ARG A 401 -8.48 -12.91 -6.97
CA ARG A 401 -9.09 -14.26 -6.94
C ARG A 401 -9.95 -14.45 -5.71
N ASN A 402 -10.69 -15.55 -5.66
CA ASN A 402 -11.58 -15.91 -4.55
C ASN A 402 -12.56 -14.78 -4.23
N LEU A 403 -13.14 -14.21 -5.30
CA LEU A 403 -14.03 -13.07 -5.17
C LEU A 403 -15.44 -13.51 -4.76
N GLU A 404 -15.90 -13.00 -3.63
CA GLU A 404 -17.17 -13.36 -2.99
C GLU A 404 -17.88 -12.12 -2.43
N VAL A 405 -19.18 -12.26 -2.17
CA VAL A 405 -20.00 -11.24 -1.48
C VAL A 405 -20.69 -11.85 -0.26
N VAL A 406 -21.07 -11.00 0.68
CA VAL A 406 -21.87 -11.41 1.84
C VAL A 406 -23.33 -11.07 1.59
N ASP A 407 -24.21 -12.06 1.77
CA ASP A 407 -25.65 -11.91 1.62
C ASP A 407 -26.35 -11.39 2.90
N TRP A 408 -27.67 -11.22 2.84
CA TRP A 408 -28.48 -10.70 3.95
C TRP A 408 -28.52 -11.62 5.17
N ASP A 409 -28.24 -12.92 4.99
CA ASP A 409 -28.23 -13.94 6.05
C ASP A 409 -26.78 -14.21 6.54
N ASN A 410 -25.87 -13.27 6.26
CA ASN A 410 -24.47 -13.31 6.67
C ASN A 410 -23.72 -14.56 6.14
N ASN A 411 -24.01 -14.98 4.92
CA ASN A 411 -23.30 -16.05 4.22
C ASN A 411 -22.36 -15.45 3.17
N LEU A 412 -21.14 -15.97 3.10
CA LEU A 412 -20.24 -15.76 1.97
C LEU A 412 -20.69 -16.61 0.80
N ILE A 413 -20.97 -15.94 -0.32
CA ILE A 413 -21.44 -16.56 -1.55
C ILE A 413 -20.61 -16.09 -2.76
N PRO A 414 -20.47 -16.94 -3.79
CA PRO A 414 -19.85 -16.53 -5.06
C PRO A 414 -20.54 -15.30 -5.67
N LEU A 415 -19.77 -14.50 -6.42
CA LEU A 415 -20.32 -13.36 -7.15
C LEU A 415 -21.40 -13.79 -8.15
N PRO A 416 -22.64 -13.26 -8.07
CA PRO A 416 -23.74 -13.72 -8.90
C PRO A 416 -23.57 -13.39 -10.40
N ASN A 417 -22.86 -12.31 -10.74
CA ASN A 417 -22.63 -11.87 -12.13
C ASN A 417 -21.47 -10.88 -12.24
N LEU A 418 -20.23 -11.37 -12.14
CA LEU A 418 -19.04 -10.53 -12.24
C LEU A 418 -18.96 -9.86 -13.62
N ARG A 419 -19.00 -8.52 -13.64
CA ARG A 419 -18.76 -7.70 -14.84
C ARG A 419 -17.38 -7.06 -14.75
N VAL A 420 -16.72 -6.87 -15.87
CA VAL A 420 -15.41 -6.18 -15.93
C VAL A 420 -15.50 -4.93 -16.79
N LEU A 421 -14.75 -3.90 -16.40
CA LEU A 421 -14.68 -2.60 -17.08
C LEU A 421 -13.27 -2.04 -16.96
N ALA A 422 -12.74 -1.50 -18.06
CA ALA A 422 -11.55 -0.66 -18.05
C ALA A 422 -11.84 0.65 -18.79
N ASP A 423 -11.47 1.78 -18.18
CA ASP A 423 -11.73 3.11 -18.73
C ASP A 423 -10.93 3.36 -20.02
N HIS A 424 -9.66 2.93 -20.02
CA HIS A 424 -8.77 2.99 -21.19
C HIS A 424 -8.07 1.65 -21.43
N PRO A 425 -8.74 0.69 -22.11
CA PRO A 425 -8.23 -0.68 -22.33
C PRO A 425 -6.86 -0.78 -23.01
N ASN A 426 -6.48 0.24 -23.79
CA ASN A 426 -5.16 0.26 -24.44
C ASN A 426 -4.02 0.64 -23.49
N CYS A 427 -4.34 1.30 -22.37
CA CYS A 427 -3.40 1.73 -21.33
C CYS A 427 -3.37 0.71 -20.18
N TYR A 428 -4.55 0.24 -19.77
CA TYR A 428 -4.77 -0.75 -18.74
C TYR A 428 -5.96 -1.63 -19.13
N ASP A 429 -5.81 -2.94 -19.16
CA ASP A 429 -6.89 -3.87 -19.50
C ASP A 429 -7.27 -4.79 -18.33
N ILE A 430 -8.36 -5.52 -18.51
CA ILE A 430 -8.90 -6.46 -17.53
C ILE A 430 -9.54 -7.65 -18.24
N ARG A 431 -9.37 -8.86 -17.69
CA ARG A 431 -9.98 -10.10 -18.19
C ARG A 431 -10.45 -10.97 -17.03
N GLY A 432 -11.76 -11.19 -16.96
CA GLY A 432 -12.39 -12.05 -15.95
C GLY A 432 -12.42 -13.52 -16.35
N GLY A 433 -12.55 -14.39 -15.35
CA GLY A 433 -12.72 -15.83 -15.50
C GLY A 433 -13.34 -16.48 -14.27
N VAL A 434 -13.67 -17.76 -14.39
CA VAL A 434 -14.14 -18.60 -13.28
C VAL A 434 -13.57 -20.00 -13.42
N ASN A 435 -13.03 -20.56 -12.34
CA ASN A 435 -12.61 -21.96 -12.27
C ASN A 435 -12.63 -22.45 -10.81
N GLY A 436 -12.50 -23.77 -10.60
CA GLY A 436 -12.59 -24.37 -9.27
C GLY A 436 -11.44 -24.05 -8.30
N VAL A 437 -10.31 -23.51 -8.78
CA VAL A 437 -9.12 -23.22 -7.95
C VAL A 437 -9.09 -21.74 -7.53
N TRP A 438 -9.55 -20.84 -8.39
CA TRP A 438 -9.49 -19.39 -8.20
C TRP A 438 -10.85 -18.76 -7.90
N GLY A 439 -11.92 -19.56 -7.89
CA GLY A 439 -13.29 -19.08 -7.84
C GLY A 439 -13.58 -18.12 -8.99
N HIS A 440 -14.30 -17.04 -8.70
CA HIS A 440 -14.36 -15.88 -9.57
C HIS A 440 -13.06 -15.07 -9.45
N TYR A 441 -12.45 -14.74 -10.58
CA TYR A 441 -11.18 -14.03 -10.63
C TYR A 441 -11.09 -13.13 -11.85
N PHE A 442 -10.09 -12.24 -11.85
CA PHE A 442 -9.67 -11.53 -13.05
C PHE A 442 -8.19 -11.19 -12.99
N TYR A 443 -7.58 -11.08 -14.17
CA TYR A 443 -6.29 -10.40 -14.34
C TYR A 443 -6.54 -8.96 -14.78
N TYR A 444 -5.68 -8.04 -14.34
CA TYR A 444 -5.74 -6.63 -14.70
C TYR A 444 -4.36 -5.99 -14.66
N GLY A 445 -4.24 -4.84 -15.33
CA GLY A 445 -3.04 -4.00 -15.24
C GLY A 445 -2.65 -3.42 -16.59
N GLY A 446 -1.48 -2.79 -16.60
CA GLY A 446 -0.89 -2.24 -17.80
C GLY A 446 0.19 -1.20 -17.48
N PRO A 447 1.04 -0.88 -18.46
CA PRO A 447 2.19 0.00 -18.25
C PRO A 447 1.79 1.49 -18.26
N GLY A 448 0.53 1.82 -18.54
CA GLY A 448 0.11 3.17 -18.89
C GLY A 448 0.62 3.54 -20.28
N ARG A 449 1.48 4.55 -20.37
CA ARG A 449 1.99 5.07 -21.63
C ARG A 449 2.71 4.00 -22.45
N SER A 450 2.24 3.77 -23.68
CA SER A 450 2.81 2.81 -24.63
C SER A 450 2.47 3.21 -26.07
N VAL A 451 2.94 2.45 -27.06
CA VAL A 451 2.55 2.69 -28.48
C VAL A 451 1.03 2.58 -28.69
N ARG A 452 0.33 1.78 -27.87
CA ARG A 452 -1.13 1.66 -27.89
C ARG A 452 -1.84 2.75 -27.08
N CYS A 453 -1.11 3.44 -26.20
CA CYS A 453 -1.60 4.47 -25.29
C CYS A 453 -0.61 5.65 -25.23
N PRO A 454 -0.64 6.58 -26.21
CA PRO A 454 0.43 7.57 -26.42
C PRO A 454 0.56 8.68 -25.37
#